data_AF-A0A1Q7I0H9-F1
#
_entry.id   AF-A0A1Q7I0H9-F1
#
_cell.length_a   1.000
_cell.length_b   1.000
_cell.length_c   1.000
_cell.angle_alpha   90.00
_cell.angle_beta   90.00
_cell.angle_gamma   90.00
#
_symmetry.space_group_name_H-M   'P 1'
#
loop_
_entity.id
_entity.type
_entity.pdbx_description
1 polymer ?
#
loop_
_entity_poly.entity_id
_entity_poly.type
_entity_poly.pdbx_seq_one_letter_code
_entity_poly.pdbx_strand_id
1 'polypeptide(L)' 'MAGTNQRKTTGVAQDLDEPRTQAARRPSHDEIAKRAFEIYLSRGEWPGRDVEDWLEAERQLRNR' A
#
# COMPACT_ATOMS: atom_id res chain seq x y z
N MET A 1 -0.89 -0.73 50.30
CA MET A 1 -1.56 -0.27 49.08
C MET A 1 -0.54 -0.13 47.96
N ALA A 2 -0.44 -1.11 47.07
CA ALA A 2 0.06 -0.96 45.69
C ALA A 2 -0.28 -2.26 44.96
N GLY A 3 -1.35 -2.23 44.17
CA GLY A 3 -1.87 -3.38 43.46
C GLY A 3 -0.98 -3.76 42.28
N THR A 4 -0.69 -5.05 42.19
CA THR A 4 -0.44 -5.76 40.94
C THR A 4 -1.68 -5.62 40.03
N ASN A 5 -1.53 -5.36 38.72
CA ASN A 5 -2.02 -6.33 37.72
C ASN A 5 -1.63 -5.97 36.28
N GLN A 6 -1.29 -7.00 35.54
CA GLN A 6 -0.99 -7.01 34.12
C GLN A 6 -2.24 -7.16 33.23
N ARG A 7 -2.06 -6.82 31.93
CA ARG A 7 -2.83 -7.21 30.73
C ARG A 7 -4.15 -6.48 30.48
N LYS A 8 -4.22 -5.69 29.39
CA LYS A 8 -5.20 -5.79 28.27
C LYS A 8 -4.58 -5.15 27.00
N THR A 9 -4.27 -5.97 26.00
CA THR A 9 -4.86 -5.95 24.63
C THR A 9 -4.28 -4.92 23.66
N THR A 10 -3.43 -5.41 22.77
CA THR A 10 -3.44 -5.17 21.32
C THR A 10 -3.99 -3.83 20.86
N GLY A 11 -3.10 -2.85 20.74
CA GLY A 11 -3.30 -1.64 19.93
C GLY A 11 -2.30 -1.63 18.79
N VAL A 12 -2.33 -2.65 17.93
CA VAL A 12 -1.81 -2.50 16.56
C VAL A 12 -2.79 -1.60 15.82
N ALA A 13 -2.65 -0.30 16.06
CA ALA A 13 -3.01 0.74 15.11
C ALA A 13 -1.75 1.10 14.33
N GLN A 14 -1.16 0.07 13.72
CA GLN A 14 -0.45 0.24 12.46
C GLN A 14 -1.55 0.23 11.39
N ASP A 15 -1.37 0.98 10.31
CA ASP A 15 -2.35 1.24 9.25
C ASP A 15 -3.37 2.33 9.61
N LEU A 16 -2.99 3.57 9.36
CA LEU A 16 -3.72 4.53 8.52
C LEU A 16 -2.74 5.69 8.26
N ASP A 17 -2.37 5.89 6.99
CA ASP A 17 -1.77 7.13 6.45
C ASP A 17 -0.26 7.44 6.58
N GLU A 18 0.65 6.57 6.10
CA GLU A 18 1.93 7.08 5.56
C GLU A 18 2.40 6.38 4.28
N PRO A 19 2.15 6.93 3.08
CA PRO A 19 2.92 6.60 1.88
C PRO A 19 4.19 7.47 1.82
N ARG A 20 4.98 7.55 2.90
CA ARG A 20 6.19 8.40 2.94
C ARG A 20 7.51 7.63 2.72
N THR A 21 7.51 6.31 2.66
CA THR A 21 8.77 5.53 2.61
C THR A 21 9.06 4.86 1.26
N GLN A 22 8.67 5.50 0.15
CA GLN A 22 8.75 4.91 -1.20
C GLN A 22 9.93 5.39 -2.06
N ALA A 23 11.04 5.84 -1.46
CA ALA A 23 12.12 6.48 -2.22
C ALA A 23 13.41 5.63 -2.38
N ALA A 24 13.47 4.37 -1.92
CA ALA A 24 14.76 3.65 -1.98
C ALA A 24 14.73 2.11 -1.95
N ARG A 25 13.57 1.46 -1.86
CA ARG A 25 13.48 -0.02 -1.81
C ARG A 25 12.59 -0.49 -2.95
N ARG A 26 12.95 -1.64 -3.54
CA ARG A 26 12.17 -2.27 -4.62
C ARG A 26 10.68 -2.21 -4.29
N PRO A 27 9.82 -1.82 -5.24
CA PRO A 27 8.39 -1.73 -4.99
C PRO A 27 7.84 -3.09 -4.56
N SER A 28 7.05 -3.08 -3.49
CA SER A 28 6.35 -4.25 -3.01
C SER A 28 5.12 -4.53 -3.87
N HIS A 29 4.69 -5.79 -3.93
CA HIS A 29 3.53 -6.19 -4.74
C HIS A 29 2.25 -5.43 -4.36
N ASP A 30 2.05 -5.16 -3.06
CA ASP A 30 0.97 -4.33 -2.54
C ASP A 30 1.00 -2.89 -3.06
N GLU A 31 2.20 -2.31 -3.19
CA GLU A 31 2.37 -0.95 -3.67
C GLU A 31 2.04 -0.87 -5.16
N ILE A 32 2.47 -1.88 -5.92
CA ILE A 32 2.14 -2.03 -7.33
C ILE A 32 0.63 -2.21 -7.48
N ALA A 33 0.00 -3.06 -6.67
CA ALA A 33 -1.44 -3.30 -6.72
C ALA A 33 -2.26 -2.03 -6.42
N LYS A 34 -1.89 -1.27 -5.37
CA LYS A 34 -2.51 0.02 -5.05
C LYS A 34 -2.37 0.99 -6.23
N ARG A 35 -1.16 1.11 -6.79
CA ARG A 35 -0.91 2.02 -7.91
C ARG A 35 -1.63 1.60 -9.19
N ALA A 36 -1.72 0.30 -9.47
CA ALA A 36 -2.46 -0.25 -10.60
C ALA A 36 -3.96 0.05 -10.47
N PHE A 37 -4.51 -0.07 -9.26
CA PHE A 37 -5.90 0.26 -8.99
C PHE A 37 -6.19 1.76 -9.20
N GLU A 38 -5.28 2.65 -8.78
CA GLU A 38 -5.39 4.09 -9.07
C GLU A 38 -5.38 4.40 -10.57
N ILE A 39 -4.57 3.69 -11.36
CA ILE A 39 -4.53 3.80 -12.82
C ILE A 39 -5.85 3.31 -13.43
N TYR A 40 -6.35 2.15 -12.99
CA TYR A 40 -7.63 1.59 -13.40
C TYR A 40 -8.79 2.58 -13.16
N LEU A 41 -8.84 3.19 -11.96
CA LEU A 41 -9.84 4.22 -11.63
C LEU A 41 -9.69 5.46 -12.51
N SER A 42 -8.45 5.94 -12.72
CA SER A 42 -8.17 7.14 -13.52
C SER A 42 -8.53 6.97 -15.00
N ARG A 43 -8.46 5.75 -15.52
CA ARG A 43 -8.81 5.41 -16.91
C ARG A 43 -10.32 5.22 -17.12
N GLY A 44 -11.12 5.26 -16.06
CA GLY A 44 -12.57 5.09 -16.12
C GLY A 44 -13.01 3.63 -15.96
N GLU A 45 -12.30 2.87 -15.12
CA GLU A 45 -12.68 1.52 -14.70
C GLU A 45 -12.87 0.54 -15.86
N TRP A 46 -12.05 0.70 -16.91
CA TRP A 46 -12.24 -0.06 -18.13
C TRP A 46 -11.55 -1.43 -18.05
N PRO A 47 -12.32 -2.53 -17.92
CA PRO A 47 -11.76 -3.86 -17.65
C PRO A 47 -10.94 -4.39 -18.83
N GLY A 48 -9.99 -5.29 -18.55
CA GLY A 48 -9.20 -5.97 -19.58
C GLY A 48 -7.83 -5.33 -19.85
N ARG A 49 -7.43 -4.34 -19.04
CA ARG A 49 -6.06 -3.80 -19.02
C ARG A 49 -5.40 -3.88 -17.65
N ASP A 50 -5.95 -4.68 -16.75
CA ASP A 50 -5.45 -4.84 -15.38
C ASP A 50 -3.96 -5.21 -15.34
N VAL A 51 -3.51 -6.03 -16.31
CA VAL A 51 -2.09 -6.40 -16.48
C VAL A 51 -1.24 -5.23 -16.97
N GLU A 52 -1.76 -4.42 -17.90
CA GLU A 52 -1.05 -3.22 -18.38
C GLU A 52 -0.96 -2.19 -17.26
N ASP A 53 -2.05 -1.95 -16.52
CA ASP A 53 -2.11 -1.03 -15.39
C ASP A 53 -1.16 -1.50 -14.27
N TRP A 54 -1.00 -2.81 -14.07
CA TRP A 54 -0.03 -3.41 -13.14
C TRP A 54 1.43 -3.21 -13.57
N LEU A 55 1.76 -3.41 -14.86
CA LEU A 55 3.10 -3.18 -15.39
C LEU A 55 3.47 -1.69 -15.39
N GLU A 56 2.52 -0.81 -15.71
CA GLU A 56 2.64 0.64 -15.65
C GLU A 56 2.94 1.10 -14.22
N ALA A 57 2.19 0.58 -13.24
CA ALA A 57 2.40 0.82 -11.82
C ALA A 57 3.79 0.37 -11.34
N GLU A 58 4.22 -0.84 -11.69
CA GLU A 58 5.55 -1.35 -11.34
C GLU A 58 6.65 -0.45 -11.90
N ARG A 59 6.50 0.00 -13.15
CA ARG A 59 7.46 0.89 -13.81
C ARG A 59 7.53 2.26 -13.16
N GLN A 60 6.39 2.85 -12.80
CA GLN A 60 6.34 4.14 -12.11
C GLN A 60 6.98 4.07 -10.71
N LEU A 61 6.71 3.01 -9.95
CA LEU A 61 7.28 2.84 -8.62
C LEU A 61 8.77 2.48 -8.64
N ARG A 62 9.24 1.82 -9.69
CA ARG A 62 10.66 1.49 -9.88
C ARG A 62 11.49 2.68 -10.38
N ASN A 63 10.87 3.68 -11.01
CA ASN A 63 11.51 4.89 -11.52
C ASN A 63 11.27 6.14 -10.63
N ARG A 64 10.73 5.95 -9.42
CA ARG A 64 10.58 7.00 -8.40
C ARG A 64 11.88 7.20 -7.62
#